data_AF-A0A2P9AAW7-F1
#
_entry.id   AF-A0A2P9AAW7-F1
#
_cell.length_a   1.000
_cell.length_b   1.000
_cell.length_c   1.000
_cell.angle_alpha   90.00
_cell.angle_beta   90.00
_cell.angle_gamma   90.00
#
_symmetry.space_group_name_H-M   'P 1'
#
loop_
_entity.id
_entity.type
_entity.pdbx_description
1 polymer ?
#
loop_
_entity_poly.entity_id
_entity_poly.type
_entity_poly.pdbx_seq_one_letter_code
_entity_poly.pdbx_strand_id
1 'polypeptide(L)'
;MKLFDQVVTNEKLHPQYVSLRDMFAYAPARGIIDELTEKLVDVDGNFVEQFQSTGFDARTFELFLNTMFAEQGHEVVRDYDRPDFLLRRDGVEVFVEAVTANPPGQASGQPYQAFPEPKTLAEASLYHLNEVPIRLGSPLYSKLKKKY
;
A
#
# COMPACT_ATOMS: atom_id res chain seq x y z
N MET A 1 1.73 13.81 10.21
CA MET A 1 1.54 14.10 8.76
C MET A 1 0.05 14.35 8.52
N LYS A 2 -0.36 15.20 7.56
CA LYS A 2 -1.79 15.47 7.32
C LYS A 2 -2.29 14.75 6.06
N LEU A 3 -2.73 13.50 6.19
CA LEU A 3 -3.10 12.66 5.02
C LEU A 3 -4.38 13.13 4.30
N PHE A 4 -5.29 13.76 5.03
CA PHE A 4 -6.60 14.18 4.51
C PHE A 4 -6.65 15.63 4.00
N ASP A 5 -5.55 16.38 4.15
CA ASP A 5 -5.39 17.69 3.52
C ASP A 5 -5.03 17.47 2.05
N GLN A 6 -5.97 17.74 1.13
CA GLN A 6 -5.79 17.45 -0.28
C GLN A 6 -4.63 18.25 -0.91
N VAL A 7 -3.66 17.55 -1.51
CA VAL A 7 -2.50 18.13 -2.20
C VAL A 7 -2.48 17.85 -3.71
N VAL A 8 -3.30 16.91 -4.18
CA VAL A 8 -3.47 16.60 -5.61
C VAL A 8 -4.80 17.14 -6.16
N THR A 9 -4.91 17.27 -7.48
CA THR A 9 -6.17 17.69 -8.11
C THR A 9 -7.23 16.60 -8.02
N ASN A 10 -8.51 16.96 -8.10
CA ASN A 10 -9.62 16.02 -7.96
C ASN A 10 -9.56 14.86 -8.96
N GLU A 11 -9.04 15.12 -10.17
CA GLU A 11 -8.92 14.13 -11.24
C GLU A 11 -7.84 13.08 -10.92
N LYS A 12 -6.89 13.40 -10.04
CA LYS A 12 -5.82 12.51 -9.59
C LYS A 12 -6.19 11.72 -8.34
N LEU A 13 -7.30 12.04 -7.67
CA LEU A 13 -7.67 11.39 -6.43
C LEU A 13 -8.02 9.92 -6.66
N HIS A 14 -7.47 9.05 -5.83
CA HIS A 14 -7.83 7.65 -5.80
C HIS A 14 -9.27 7.49 -5.30
N PRO A 15 -10.14 6.75 -5.98
CA PRO A 15 -11.54 6.64 -5.54
C PRO A 15 -11.75 5.97 -4.18
N GLN A 16 -10.85 5.09 -3.75
CA GLN A 16 -10.88 4.61 -2.36
C GLN A 16 -10.37 5.64 -1.36
N TYR A 17 -9.41 6.49 -1.74
CA TYR A 17 -9.05 7.63 -0.91
C TYR A 17 -10.25 8.57 -0.75
N VAL A 18 -10.97 8.86 -1.84
CA VAL A 18 -12.22 9.65 -1.79
C VAL A 18 -13.25 9.00 -0.87
N SER A 19 -13.47 7.68 -1.00
CA SER A 19 -14.38 6.94 -0.13
C SER A 19 -13.97 7.03 1.34
N LEU A 20 -12.69 6.77 1.62
CA LEU A 20 -12.09 6.86 2.97
C LEU A 20 -12.22 8.26 3.55
N ARG A 21 -12.02 9.32 2.75
CA ARG A 21 -12.09 10.72 3.15
C ARG A 21 -13.53 11.16 3.42
N ASP A 22 -14.45 10.84 2.52
CA ASP A 22 -15.76 11.50 2.46
C ASP A 22 -16.90 10.69 3.11
N MET A 23 -16.82 9.36 3.13
CA MET A 23 -17.91 8.57 3.71
C MET A 23 -17.91 8.69 5.24
N PHE A 24 -19.10 8.97 5.79
CA PHE A 24 -19.30 9.08 7.24
C PHE A 24 -18.89 7.80 7.99
N ALA A 25 -19.17 6.63 7.41
CA ALA A 25 -18.83 5.33 8.00
C ALA A 25 -17.32 5.15 8.28
N TYR A 26 -16.45 5.87 7.57
CA TYR A 26 -15.00 5.82 7.79
C TYR A 26 -14.47 6.87 8.76
N ALA A 27 -15.34 7.67 9.43
CA ALA A 27 -14.87 8.65 10.42
C ALA A 27 -13.98 8.05 11.52
N PRO A 28 -14.30 6.87 12.11
CA PRO A 28 -13.41 6.24 13.07
C PRO A 28 -12.07 5.80 12.45
N ALA A 29 -12.12 5.27 11.22
CA ALA A 29 -10.92 4.83 10.51
C ALA A 29 -9.95 5.99 10.22
N ARG A 30 -10.47 7.17 9.86
CA ARG A 30 -9.65 8.38 9.67
C ARG A 30 -8.94 8.79 10.96
N GLY A 31 -9.64 8.76 12.10
CA GLY A 31 -9.03 9.06 13.40
C GLY A 31 -7.88 8.11 13.77
N ILE A 32 -8.07 6.81 13.52
CA ILE A 32 -7.00 5.81 13.72
C ILE A 32 -5.82 6.08 12.78
N ILE A 33 -6.09 6.32 11.49
CA ILE A 33 -5.04 6.62 10.52
C ILE A 33 -4.25 7.86 10.91
N ASP A 34 -4.91 8.93 11.36
CA ASP A 34 -4.24 10.14 11.81
C ASP A 34 -3.27 9.83 12.97
N GLU A 35 -3.72 9.10 13.99
CA GLU A 35 -2.87 8.66 15.12
C GLU A 35 -1.67 7.81 14.65
N LEU A 36 -1.91 6.82 13.79
CA LEU A 36 -0.84 5.95 13.29
C LEU A 36 0.22 6.73 12.50
N THR A 37 -0.19 7.77 11.78
CA THR A 37 0.73 8.58 10.97
C THR A 37 1.60 9.53 11.79
N GLU A 38 1.30 9.77 13.06
CA GLU A 38 2.18 10.54 13.95
C GLU A 38 3.52 9.83 14.18
N LYS A 39 3.49 8.49 14.16
CA LYS A 39 4.66 7.63 14.34
C LYS A 39 5.37 7.29 13.02
N LEU A 40 4.87 7.82 11.90
CA LEU A 40 5.41 7.55 10.57
C LEU A 40 6.25 8.74 10.09
N VAL A 41 7.49 8.47 9.69
CA VAL A 41 8.38 9.46 9.09
C VAL A 41 8.27 9.39 7.57
N ASP A 42 7.86 10.49 6.94
CA ASP A 42 7.86 10.64 5.47
C ASP A 42 9.24 11.15 5.03
N VAL A 43 10.13 10.22 4.65
CA VAL A 43 11.53 10.49 4.31
C VAL A 43 11.64 11.27 2.99
N ASP A 44 10.84 10.90 1.99
CA ASP A 44 10.90 11.45 0.64
C ASP A 44 9.92 12.61 0.40
N GLY A 45 9.02 12.88 1.35
CA GLY A 45 8.01 13.94 1.28
C GLY A 45 6.87 13.67 0.29
N ASN A 46 6.78 12.45 -0.25
CA ASN A 46 5.80 12.08 -1.28
C ASN A 46 4.68 11.17 -0.74
N PHE A 47 4.70 10.83 0.55
CA PHE A 47 3.76 9.87 1.12
C PHE A 47 2.32 10.37 0.99
N VAL A 48 2.07 11.64 1.33
CA VAL A 48 0.73 12.26 1.23
C VAL A 48 0.23 12.25 -0.21
N GLU A 49 1.04 12.70 -1.17
CA GLU A 49 0.67 12.75 -2.59
C GLU A 49 0.30 11.36 -3.12
N GLN A 50 1.12 10.35 -2.81
CA GLN A 50 0.91 8.99 -3.27
C GLN A 50 -0.28 8.32 -2.59
N PHE A 51 -0.47 8.54 -1.29
CA PHE A 51 -1.64 8.07 -0.55
C PHE A 51 -2.94 8.62 -1.15
N GLN A 52 -2.94 9.87 -1.62
CA GLN A 52 -4.11 10.49 -2.25
C GLN A 52 -4.34 10.04 -3.70
N SER A 53 -3.31 9.53 -4.39
CA SER A 53 -3.33 9.27 -5.83
C SER A 53 -3.00 7.81 -6.18
N THR A 54 -1.93 7.55 -6.91
CA THR A 54 -1.66 6.21 -7.49
C THR A 54 -1.11 5.20 -6.49
N GLY A 55 -0.73 5.64 -5.28
CA GLY A 55 -0.10 4.82 -4.26
C GLY A 55 -1.02 4.42 -3.10
N PHE A 56 -2.34 4.63 -3.19
CA PHE A 56 -3.26 4.41 -2.06
C PHE A 56 -3.08 3.04 -1.38
N ASP A 57 -3.12 1.93 -2.13
CA ASP A 57 -2.94 0.59 -1.57
C ASP A 57 -1.55 0.38 -0.96
N ALA A 58 -0.51 0.79 -1.68
CA ALA A 58 0.88 0.60 -1.26
C ALA A 58 1.16 1.38 0.03
N ARG A 59 0.75 2.65 0.08
CA ARG A 59 0.92 3.51 1.25
C ARG A 59 0.04 3.08 2.43
N THR A 60 -1.15 2.56 2.17
CA THR A 60 -1.97 1.93 3.23
C THR A 60 -1.29 0.69 3.81
N PHE A 61 -0.71 -0.15 2.95
CA PHE A 61 0.03 -1.34 3.39
C PHE A 61 1.31 -0.99 4.15
N GLU A 62 2.07 0.00 3.69
CA GLU A 62 3.25 0.50 4.40
C GLU A 62 2.90 1.09 5.78
N LEU A 63 1.80 1.84 5.90
CA LEU A 63 1.33 2.35 7.19
C LEU A 63 1.01 1.21 8.17
N PHE A 64 0.33 0.17 7.67
CA PHE A 64 0.06 -1.04 8.45
C PHE A 64 1.38 -1.72 8.88
N LEU A 65 2.31 -1.93 7.96
CA LEU A 65 3.60 -2.58 8.25
C LEU A 65 4.43 -1.78 9.26
N ASN A 66 4.53 -0.46 9.11
CA ASN A 66 5.24 0.40 10.04
C ASN A 66 4.71 0.23 11.47
N THR A 67 3.39 0.28 11.61
CA THR A 67 2.71 0.13 12.90
C THR A 67 2.93 -1.28 13.46
N MET A 68 2.70 -2.30 12.65
CA MET A 68 2.85 -3.70 13.04
C MET A 68 4.28 -4.01 13.50
N PHE A 69 5.30 -3.58 12.75
CA PHE A 69 6.70 -3.79 13.15
C PHE A 69 7.02 -3.12 14.48
N ALA A 70 6.62 -1.86 14.65
CA ALA A 70 6.84 -1.12 15.89
C ALA A 70 6.12 -1.78 17.08
N GLU A 71 4.86 -2.19 16.91
CA GLU A 71 4.08 -2.88 17.95
C GLU A 71 4.65 -4.26 18.32
N GLN A 72 5.29 -4.95 17.37
CA GLN A 72 6.00 -6.20 17.62
C GLN A 72 7.39 -5.99 18.27
N GLY A 73 7.79 -4.75 18.56
CA GLY A 73 9.04 -4.43 19.24
C GLY A 73 10.26 -4.32 18.32
N HIS A 74 10.05 -4.14 17.01
CA HIS A 74 11.13 -3.79 16.10
C HIS A 74 11.39 -2.28 16.13
N GLU A 75 12.65 -1.90 16.13
CA GLU A 75 13.05 -0.53 15.80
C GLU A 75 12.95 -0.36 14.28
N VAL A 76 12.12 0.58 13.83
CA VAL A 76 11.98 0.94 12.41
C VAL A 76 12.92 2.11 12.11
N VAL A 77 14.07 1.81 11.52
CA VAL A 77 15.13 2.77 11.21
C VAL A 77 14.81 3.49 9.88
N ARG A 78 15.06 4.80 9.84
CA ARG A 78 14.70 5.69 8.72
C ARG A 78 15.90 6.41 8.11
N ASP A 79 17.10 5.86 8.29
CA ASP A 79 18.36 6.43 7.80
C ASP A 79 18.57 6.24 6.28
N TYR A 80 17.75 5.40 5.65
CA TYR A 80 17.81 5.04 4.23
C TYR A 80 16.46 5.28 3.55
N ASP A 81 16.48 5.71 2.29
CA ASP A 81 15.29 5.89 1.45
C ASP A 81 14.80 4.57 0.82
N ARG A 82 15.65 3.54 0.81
CA ARG A 82 15.38 2.23 0.19
C ARG A 82 16.27 1.12 0.77
N PRO A 83 15.83 -0.15 0.84
CA PRO A 83 14.45 -0.67 0.74
C PRO A 83 13.46 -0.02 1.72
N ASP A 84 12.16 -0.27 1.56
CA ASP A 84 11.08 0.45 2.26
C ASP A 84 11.25 0.52 3.81
N PHE A 85 11.84 -0.51 4.43
CA PHE A 85 12.15 -0.52 5.86
C PHE A 85 13.52 -1.12 6.17
N LEU A 86 14.23 -0.52 7.12
CA LEU A 86 15.30 -1.16 7.87
C LEU A 86 14.78 -1.45 9.28
N LEU A 87 14.77 -2.72 9.66
CA LEU A 87 14.31 -3.17 10.97
C LEU A 87 15.49 -3.64 11.81
N ARG A 88 15.54 -3.24 13.08
CA ARG A 88 16.49 -3.75 14.07
C ARG A 88 15.75 -4.42 15.22
N ARG A 89 16.24 -5.59 15.63
CA ARG A 89 15.77 -6.28 16.84
C ARG A 89 16.78 -7.33 17.27
N ASP A 90 17.05 -7.42 18.57
CA ASP A 90 17.91 -8.44 19.17
C ASP A 90 19.30 -8.56 18.52
N GLY A 91 19.86 -7.42 18.10
CA GLY A 91 21.18 -7.36 17.43
C GLY A 91 21.18 -7.79 15.95
N VAL A 92 20.00 -8.06 15.37
CA VAL A 92 19.84 -8.42 13.96
C VAL A 92 19.24 -7.24 13.19
N GLU A 93 19.80 -6.96 12.01
CA GLU A 93 19.28 -6.00 11.06
C GLU A 93 18.68 -6.71 9.85
N VAL A 94 17.49 -6.29 9.42
CA VAL A 94 16.82 -6.83 8.23
C VAL A 94 16.24 -5.69 7.40
N PHE A 95 16.52 -5.72 6.10
CA PHE A 95 15.84 -4.87 5.13
C PHE A 95 14.57 -5.55 4.63
N VAL A 96 13.46 -4.81 4.59
CA VAL A 96 12.16 -5.27 4.10
C VAL A 96 11.71 -4.36 2.96
N GLU A 97 11.32 -4.99 1.86
CA GLU A 97 10.64 -4.33 0.74
C GLU A 97 9.18 -4.78 0.72
N ALA A 98 8.25 -3.83 0.75
CA ALA A 98 6.82 -4.08 0.67
C ALA A 98 6.35 -4.04 -0.79
N VAL A 99 5.49 -5.00 -1.16
CA VAL A 99 4.94 -5.05 -2.52
C VAL A 99 3.49 -5.52 -2.49
N THR A 100 2.64 -4.86 -3.27
CA THR A 100 1.24 -5.24 -3.47
C THR A 100 1.02 -5.72 -4.90
N ALA A 101 0.11 -6.69 -5.06
CA ALA A 101 -0.30 -7.20 -6.36
C ALA A 101 -1.64 -6.57 -6.77
N ASN A 102 -1.62 -5.26 -7.01
CA ASN A 102 -2.82 -4.49 -7.32
C ASN A 102 -3.44 -4.96 -8.65
N PRO A 103 -4.77 -4.83 -8.83
CA PRO A 103 -5.40 -5.11 -10.11
C PRO A 103 -4.76 -4.26 -11.23
N PRO A 104 -4.59 -4.80 -12.45
CA PRO A 104 -4.11 -4.01 -13.58
C PRO A 104 -5.02 -2.79 -13.78
N GLY A 105 -4.38 -1.63 -13.97
CA GLY A 105 -5.01 -0.32 -13.80
C GLY A 105 -6.28 -0.11 -14.62
N GLN A 106 -7.27 0.49 -13.99
CA GLN A 106 -8.14 1.43 -14.68
C GLN A 106 -7.83 2.83 -14.16
N ALA A 107 -7.61 3.75 -15.09
CA ALA A 107 -7.20 5.15 -14.87
C ALA A 107 -8.20 5.99 -14.05
N SER A 108 -9.26 5.39 -13.53
CA SER A 108 -10.31 6.05 -12.76
C SER A 108 -10.95 4.96 -11.91
N GLY A 109 -10.59 4.92 -10.62
CA GLY A 109 -11.09 3.89 -9.72
C GLY A 109 -12.60 3.70 -9.78
N GLN A 110 -12.96 2.43 -9.97
CA GLN A 110 -14.26 1.82 -9.83
C GLN A 110 -13.95 0.38 -9.34
N PRO A 111 -14.92 -0.34 -8.72
CA PRO A 111 -14.69 -1.15 -7.53
C PRO A 111 -13.58 -2.19 -7.67
N TYR A 112 -12.89 -2.46 -6.56
CA TYR A 112 -11.86 -3.51 -6.45
C TYR A 112 -12.48 -4.86 -6.76
N GLN A 113 -12.58 -5.19 -8.04
CA GLN A 113 -12.85 -6.53 -8.48
C GLN A 113 -11.50 -7.25 -8.45
N ALA A 114 -11.13 -7.71 -7.25
CA ALA A 114 -9.87 -8.40 -7.02
C ALA A 114 -9.70 -9.58 -7.99
N PHE A 115 -10.81 -10.21 -8.37
CA PHE A 115 -10.88 -11.23 -9.40
C PHE A 115 -12.09 -10.96 -10.29
N PRO A 116 -11.97 -11.11 -11.62
CA PRO A 116 -13.13 -11.04 -12.49
C PRO A 116 -14.17 -12.06 -12.02
N GLU A 117 -15.45 -11.69 -11.98
CA GLU A 117 -16.49 -12.64 -11.61
C GLU A 117 -16.55 -13.77 -12.65
N PRO A 118 -16.23 -15.02 -12.25
CA PRO A 118 -16.26 -16.14 -13.18
C PRO A 118 -17.71 -16.55 -13.42
N LYS A 119 -18.08 -16.82 -14.68
CA LYS A 119 -19.42 -17.35 -15.00
C LYS A 119 -19.50 -18.85 -14.70
N THR A 120 -18.36 -19.53 -14.66
CA THR A 120 -18.25 -20.96 -14.35
C THR A 120 -17.01 -21.30 -13.51
N LEU A 121 -17.04 -22.46 -12.83
CA LEU A 121 -15.86 -23.00 -12.12
C LEU A 121 -14.68 -23.27 -13.06
N ALA A 122 -14.93 -23.63 -14.32
CA ALA A 122 -13.89 -23.87 -15.31
C ALA A 122 -13.16 -22.56 -15.66
N GLU A 123 -13.91 -21.47 -15.86
CA GLU A 123 -13.33 -20.13 -16.09
C GLU A 123 -12.52 -19.66 -14.87
N ALA A 124 -13.04 -19.84 -13.67
CA ALA A 124 -12.32 -19.51 -12.43
C ALA A 124 -10.98 -20.28 -12.34
N SER A 125 -11.00 -21.58 -12.66
CA SER A 125 -9.82 -22.44 -12.62
C SER A 125 -8.77 -22.00 -13.65
N LEU A 126 -9.19 -21.67 -14.87
CA LEU A 126 -8.29 -21.17 -15.92
C LEU A 126 -7.66 -19.83 -15.54
N TYR A 127 -8.45 -18.92 -14.96
CA TYR A 127 -7.94 -17.63 -14.47
C TYR A 127 -6.90 -17.83 -13.36
N HIS A 128 -7.18 -18.69 -12.38
CA HIS A 128 -6.24 -19.00 -11.29
C HIS A 128 -4.95 -19.63 -11.80
N LEU A 129 -5.01 -20.46 -12.84
CA LEU A 129 -3.82 -21.12 -13.38
C LEU A 129 -2.93 -20.16 -14.19
N ASN A 130 -3.52 -19.23 -14.93
CA ASN A 130 -2.79 -18.44 -15.93
C ASN A 130 -2.52 -17.00 -15.48
N GLU A 131 -3.44 -16.34 -14.75
CA GLU A 131 -3.36 -14.91 -14.47
C GLU A 131 -2.83 -14.60 -13.07
N VAL A 132 -3.30 -15.33 -12.05
CA VAL A 132 -2.88 -15.11 -10.65
C VAL A 132 -1.36 -15.26 -10.45
N PRO A 133 -0.68 -16.28 -10.99
CA PRO A 133 0.76 -16.42 -10.83
C PRO A 133 1.54 -15.26 -11.46
N ILE A 134 1.09 -14.77 -12.62
CA ILE A 134 1.72 -13.62 -13.29
C ILE A 134 1.55 -12.36 -12.43
N ARG A 135 0.34 -12.14 -11.90
CA ARG A 135 0.01 -10.97 -11.09
C ARG A 135 0.78 -10.91 -9.78
N LEU A 136 0.94 -12.04 -9.10
CA LEU A 136 1.72 -12.10 -7.85
C LEU A 136 3.23 -12.13 -8.12
N GLY A 137 3.64 -12.85 -9.18
CA GLY A 137 5.05 -13.06 -9.51
C GLY A 137 5.72 -11.83 -10.11
N SER A 138 5.02 -11.02 -10.90
CA SER A 138 5.63 -9.89 -11.61
C SER A 138 6.17 -8.81 -10.66
N PRO A 139 5.41 -8.34 -9.65
CA PRO A 139 5.95 -7.39 -8.68
C PRO A 139 7.12 -7.96 -7.89
N LEU A 140 7.03 -9.22 -7.42
CA LEU A 140 8.11 -9.90 -6.71
C LEU A 140 9.38 -9.99 -7.57
N TYR A 141 9.24 -10.40 -8.82
CA TYR A 141 10.36 -10.52 -9.76
C TYR A 141 11.06 -9.19 -10.01
N SER A 142 10.29 -8.11 -10.22
CA SER A 142 10.83 -6.78 -10.41
C SER A 142 11.59 -6.28 -9.18
N LYS A 143 11.07 -6.52 -7.97
CA LYS A 143 11.74 -6.14 -6.72
C LYS A 143 13.01 -6.96 -6.47
N LEU A 144 12.98 -8.28 -6.67
CA LEU A 144 14.14 -9.16 -6.53
C LEU A 144 15.30 -8.82 -7.47
N LYS A 145 14.99 -8.21 -8.62
CA LYS A 145 15.99 -7.76 -9.60
C LYS A 145 16.54 -6.36 -9.34
N LYS A 146 15.91 -5.59 -8.46
CA LYS A 146 16.31 -4.21 -8.19
C LYS A 146 17.64 -4.20 -7.44
N LYS A 147 18.57 -3.36 -7.88
CA LYS A 147 19.82 -3.06 -7.17
C LYS A 147 19.68 -1.68 -6.55
N TYR A 148 19.83 -1.64 -5.24
CA TYR A 148 19.72 -0.44 -4.41
C TYR A 148 21.07 0.25 -4.26
#